data_AF-A0A351E9L3-F1
#
_entry.id   AF-A0A351E9L3-F1
#
_cell.length_a   1.000
_cell.length_b   1.000
_cell.length_c   1.000
_cell.angle_alpha   90.00
_cell.angle_beta   90.00
_cell.angle_gamma   90.00
#
_symmetry.space_group_name_H-M   'P 1'
#
loop_
_entity.id
_entity.type
_entity.pdbx_description
1 polymer ?
#
loop_
_entity_poly.entity_id
_entity_poly.type
_entity_poly.pdbx_seq_one_letter_code
_entity_poly.pdbx_strand_id
1 'polypeptide(L)' 'MKRVVWLIAGTSEGRKLAEALADLDIRVLVTVATEYGASLYPARKNVEVYAKRITYDDMCAFLKEKDPELVVD' A
#
# COMPACT_ATOMS: atom_id res chain seq x y z
N MET A 1 -7.28 15.17 -9.75
CA MET A 1 -7.01 13.72 -9.78
C MET A 1 -6.47 13.34 -8.41
N LYS A 2 -7.00 12.29 -7.77
CA LYS A 2 -6.57 11.88 -6.43
C LYS A 2 -5.27 11.11 -6.57
N ARG A 3 -4.19 11.57 -5.93
CA ARG A 3 -2.87 10.96 -6.12
C ARG A 3 -2.85 9.53 -5.63
N VAL A 4 -2.13 8.64 -6.31
CA VAL A 4 -2.03 7.22 -5.92
C VAL A 4 -0.60 6.89 -5.50
N VAL A 5 -0.45 6.42 -4.26
CA VAL A 5 0.84 5.96 -3.71
C VAL A 5 0.74 4.47 -3.42
N TRP A 6 1.75 3.72 -3.84
CA TRP A 6 1.92 2.32 -3.49
C TRP A 6 3.05 2.16 -2.46
N LEU A 7 2.70 1.65 -1.28
CA LEU A 7 3.64 1.27 -0.23
C LEU A 7 3.85 -0.25 -0.26
N ILE A 8 5.06 -0.67 -0.60
CA ILE A 8 5.54 -2.02 -0.35
C ILE A 8 5.93 -2.06 1.12
N ALA A 9 5.16 -2.77 1.93
CA ALA A 9 5.25 -2.66 3.37
C ALA A 9 5.38 -4.03 4.05
N GLY A 10 5.50 -4.01 5.36
CA GLY A 10 5.81 -5.19 6.17
C GLY A 10 6.66 -4.89 7.40
N THR A 11 7.07 -3.64 7.54
CA THR A 11 7.82 -3.09 8.68
C THR A 11 6.95 -2.14 9.50
N SER A 12 7.48 -1.72 10.65
CA SER A 12 6.80 -0.73 11.51
C SER A 12 6.74 0.66 10.87
N GLU A 13 7.74 0.96 10.04
CA GLU A 13 7.96 2.19 9.30
C GLU A 13 6.90 2.34 8.21
N GLY A 14 6.68 1.28 7.42
CA GLY A 14 5.63 1.25 6.40
C GLY A 14 4.23 1.47 7.01
N ARG A 15 3.97 0.92 8.20
CA ARG A 15 2.71 1.15 8.93
C ARG A 15 2.54 2.61 9.35
N LYS A 16 3.55 3.18 10.01
CA LYS A 16 3.53 4.59 10.42
C LYS A 16 3.39 5.53 9.23
N LEU A 17 4.03 5.20 8.11
CA LEU A 17 3.89 5.96 6.87
C LEU A 17 2.46 5.86 6.32
N ALA A 18 1.87 4.67 6.26
CA ALA A 18 0.48 4.50 5.85
C ALA A 18 -0.50 5.25 6.75
N GLU A 19 -0.28 5.25 8.07
CA GLU A 19 -1.05 6.03 9.04
C GLU A 19 -0.96 7.54 8.73
N ALA A 20 0.24 8.07 8.52
CA ALA A 20 0.43 9.49 8.18
C ALA A 20 -0.20 9.87 6.82
N LEU A 21 -0.09 8.99 5.81
CA LEU A 21 -0.69 9.22 4.49
C LEU A 21 -2.22 9.09 4.50
N ALA A 22 -2.79 8.34 5.45
CA ALA A 22 -4.24 8.16 5.58
C ALA A 22 -5.00 9.45 5.94
N ASP A 23 -4.30 10.46 6.46
CA ASP A 23 -4.86 11.78 6.77
C ASP A 23 -4.81 12.77 5.59
N LEU A 24 -4.18 12.38 4.48
CA LEU A 24 -4.08 13.18 3.26
C LEU A 24 -5.17 12.81 2.24
N ASP A 25 -5.49 13.72 1.32
CA ASP A 25 -6.40 13.44 0.20
C ASP A 25 -5.70 12.70 -0.95
N ILE A 26 -5.12 11.54 -0.63
CA ILE A 26 -4.47 10.62 -1.57
C ILE A 26 -5.00 9.21 -1.37
N ARG A 27 -4.91 8.37 -2.40
CA ARG A 27 -5.19 6.93 -2.31
C ARG A 27 -3.89 6.21 -1.99
N VAL A 28 -3.90 5.39 -0.96
CA VAL A 28 -2.76 4.62 -0.48
C VAL A 28 -3.04 3.15 -0.70
N LEU A 29 -2.23 2.51 -1.53
CA LEU A 29 -2.24 1.06 -1.74
C LEU A 29 -1.10 0.49 -0.91
N VAL A 30 -1.40 -0.43 -0.01
CA VAL A 30 -0.40 -1.07 0.85
C VAL A 30 -0.35 -2.54 0.50
N THR A 31 0.83 -3.06 0.23
CA THR A 31 1.01 -4.50 0.04
C THR A 31 1.90 -5.06 1.13
N VAL A 32 1.48 -6.17 1.72
CA VAL A 32 2.21 -6.86 2.80
C VAL A 32 2.25 -8.36 2.52
N ALA A 33 3.28 -9.03 3.03
CA ALA A 33 3.48 -10.45 2.74
C ALA A 33 2.49 -11.40 3.44
N THR A 34 1.81 -10.96 4.50
CA THR A 34 0.96 -11.81 5.35
C THR A 34 -0.34 -11.13 5.79
N GLU A 35 -1.37 -11.93 6.06
CA GLU A 35 -2.64 -11.47 6.64
C GLU A 35 -2.45 -10.80 7.99
N TYR A 36 -1.56 -11.34 8.84
CA TYR A 36 -1.24 -10.71 10.11
C TYR A 36 -0.66 -9.30 9.91
N GLY A 37 0.29 -9.16 8.98
CA GLY A 37 0.84 -7.84 8.63
C GLY A 37 -0.25 -6.87 8.15
N ALA A 38 -1.24 -7.35 7.40
CA ALA A 38 -2.33 -6.51 6.89
C ALA A 38 -3.25 -6.02 8.02
N SER A 39 -3.52 -6.89 9.00
CA SER A 39 -4.39 -6.56 10.14
C SER A 39 -3.86 -5.43 11.05
N LEU A 40 -2.58 -5.08 10.92
CA LEU A 40 -1.95 -4.00 11.69
C LEU A 40 -2.23 -2.60 11.10
N TYR A 41 -2.77 -2.51 9.89
CA TYR A 41 -3.01 -1.24 9.21
C TYR A 41 -4.40 -0.66 9.55
N PRO A 42 -4.53 0.67 9.59
CA PRO A 42 -5.78 1.30 9.98
C PRO A 42 -6.86 1.12 8.90
N ALA A 43 -8.09 0.81 9.32
CA ALA A 43 -9.24 0.80 8.42
C ALA A 43 -9.61 2.25 8.05
N ARG A 44 -9.20 2.70 6.87
CA ARG A 44 -9.40 4.07 6.37
C ARG A 44 -9.92 4.03 4.94
N LYS A 45 -10.84 4.94 4.60
CA LYS A 45 -11.51 4.96 3.27
C LYS A 45 -10.54 5.09 2.09
N ASN A 46 -9.36 5.64 2.33
CA ASN A 46 -8.34 5.90 1.32
C ASN A 46 -7.12 4.99 1.43
N VAL A 47 -7.15 3.98 2.30
CA VAL A 47 -6.08 2.98 2.46
C VAL A 47 -6.63 1.61 2.10
N GLU A 48 -6.08 0.98 1.05
CA GLU A 48 -6.39 -0.38 0.65
C GLU A 48 -5.19 -1.28 0.92
N VAL A 49 -5.40 -2.38 1.65
CA VAL A 49 -4.31 -3.29 2.07
C VAL A 49 -4.47 -4.63 1.35
N TYR A 50 -3.39 -5.10 0.75
CA TYR A 50 -3.32 -6.34 -0.02
C TYR A 50 -2.36 -7.30 0.70
N ALA A 51 -2.91 -8.39 1.24
CA ALA A 51 -2.14 -9.44 1.92
C ALA A 51 -1.71 -10.52 0.92
N LYS A 52 -0.56 -10.33 0.27
CA LYS A 52 0.02 -11.31 -0.65
C LYS A 52 1.52 -11.09 -0.78
N ARG A 53 2.31 -12.15 -0.69
CA ARG A 53 3.71 -12.11 -1.14
C ARG A 53 3.73 -11.88 -2.65
N ILE A 54 4.28 -10.74 -3.05
CA ILE A 54 4.26 -10.25 -4.42
C ILE A 54 5.50 -10.76 -5.15
N THR A 55 5.31 -11.39 -6.30
CA THR A 55 6.40 -11.73 -7.23
C THR A 55 6.71 -10.57 -8.18
N TYR A 56 7.78 -10.67 -8.97
CA TYR A 56 8.08 -9.69 -10.01
C TYR A 56 6.92 -9.50 -10.99
N ASP A 57 6.31 -10.59 -11.46
CA ASP A 57 5.18 -10.53 -12.38
C ASP A 57 3.95 -9.89 -11.73
N ASP A 58 3.69 -10.20 -10.46
CA ASP A 58 2.64 -9.53 -9.70
C ASP A 58 2.91 -8.02 -9.56
N MET A 59 4.16 -7.60 -9.31
CA MET A 59 4.52 -6.18 -9.25
C MET A 59 4.29 -5.49 -10.59
N CYS A 60 4.71 -6.11 -11.70
CA CYS A 60 4.48 -5.59 -13.05
C CYS A 60 2.98 -5.48 -13.36
N ALA A 61 2.17 -6.45 -12.96
CA ALA A 61 0.72 -6.39 -13.12
C ALA A 61 0.11 -5.28 -12.25
N PHE A 62 0.54 -5.16 -10.99
CA PHE A 62 0.04 -4.17 -10.05
C PHE A 62 0.34 -2.74 -10.52
N LEU A 63 1.56 -2.48 -11.02
CA LEU A 63 1.92 -1.18 -11.60
C LEU A 63 1.04 -0.82 -12.80
N LYS A 64 0.78 -1.77 -13.71
CA LYS A 64 -0.07 -1.55 -14.88
C LYS A 64 -1.53 -1.33 -14.51
N GLU A 65 -2.05 -2.06 -13.53
CA GLU A 65 -3.45 -1.98 -13.12
C GLU A 65 -3.73 -0.74 -12.27
N LYS A 66 -2.86 -0.44 -11.32
CA LYS A 66 -3.10 0.59 -10.30
C LYS A 66 -2.52 1.94 -10.67
N ASP A 67 -1.54 1.98 -11.59
CA ASP A 67 -0.87 3.17 -12.10
C ASP A 67 -0.48 4.17 -10.99
N PRO A 68 0.30 3.73 -9.97
CA PRO A 68 0.70 4.62 -8.89
C PRO A 68 1.68 5.69 -9.38
N GLU A 69 1.52 6.93 -8.91
CA GLU A 69 2.44 8.03 -9.21
C GLU A 69 3.75 7.91 -8.42
N LEU A 70 3.73 7.20 -7.29
CA LEU A 70 4.87 6.99 -6.43
C LEU A 70 4.83 5.58 -5.82
N VAL A 71 5.99 4.92 -5.82
CA VAL A 71 6.22 3.67 -5.11
C VAL A 71 7.24 3.91 -4.00
N VAL A 72 6.97 3.37 -2.82
CA VAL A 72 7.88 3.43 -1.66
C VAL A 72 8.01 2.01 -1.08
N ASP A 73 9.24 1.60 -0.77
CA ASP A 73 9.61 0.33 -0.12
C ASP A 73 10.25 0.62 1.24
#